data_AF-A0A4Q0GJ33-F1
#
_entry.id   AF-A0A4Q0GJ33-F1
#
_cell.length_a   1.000
_cell.length_b   1.000
_cell.length_c   1.000
_cell.angle_alpha   90.00
_cell.angle_beta   90.00
_cell.angle_gamma   90.00
#
_symmetry.space_group_name_H-M   'P 1'
#
loop_
_entity.id
_entity.type
_entity.pdbx_description
1 polymer ?
#
loop_
_entity_poly.entity_id
_entity_poly.type
_entity_poly.pdbx_seq_one_letter_code
_entity_poly.pdbx_strand_id
1 'polypeptide(L)'
;MEAAYENALRTVAEAYDVEVVRWGGKSLSRVATIVVNSGTFFSRLRDGKTFSVTNLEKFASWFRVPANWPDRAIPHDAATALTSIGRPPLPANTMPHPYRTYDASVDCNRPAVFQSKAAR
;
A
#
# COMPACT_ATOMS: atom_id res chain seq x y z
N MET A 1 9.47 9.47 -3.87
CA MET A 1 8.57 8.29 -3.75
C MET A 1 9.30 7.12 -3.10
N GLU A 2 10.56 6.84 -3.49
CA GLU A 2 11.38 5.75 -2.91
C GLU A 2 11.60 5.85 -1.39
N ALA A 3 11.87 7.05 -0.85
CA ALA A 3 12.13 7.22 0.59
C ALA A 3 10.98 6.76 1.51
N ALA A 4 9.72 6.94 1.10
CA ALA A 4 8.57 6.47 1.87
C ALA A 4 8.48 4.93 1.86
N TYR A 5 8.82 4.32 0.72
CA TYR A 5 8.86 2.88 0.54
C TYR A 5 9.98 2.26 1.39
N GLU A 6 11.18 2.83 1.32
CA GLU A 6 12.33 2.40 2.11
C GLU A 6 12.07 2.51 3.61
N ASN A 7 11.41 3.60 4.04
CA ASN A 7 11.05 3.78 5.45
C ASN A 7 10.01 2.75 5.92
N ALA A 8 8.97 2.51 5.12
CA ALA A 8 7.99 1.48 5.43
C ALA A 8 8.63 0.09 5.48
N LEU A 9 9.55 -0.23 4.57
CA LEU A 9 10.26 -1.50 4.59
C LEU A 9 11.18 -1.64 5.80
N ARG A 10 11.77 -0.54 6.28
CA ARG A 10 12.54 -0.51 7.52
C ARG A 10 11.66 -0.87 8.73
N THR A 11 10.47 -0.28 8.84
CA THR A 11 9.50 -0.63 9.89
C THR A 11 9.11 -2.12 9.84
N VAL A 12 8.89 -2.67 8.65
CA VAL A 12 8.59 -4.11 8.48
C VAL A 12 9.78 -4.97 8.94
N ALA A 13 11.00 -4.58 8.59
CA ALA A 13 12.21 -5.31 8.97
C ALA A 13 12.44 -5.29 10.49
N GLU A 14 12.22 -4.14 11.14
CA GLU A 14 12.29 -4.01 12.60
C GLU A 14 11.25 -4.90 13.31
N ALA A 15 10.01 -4.88 12.84
CA ALA A 15 8.95 -5.75 13.38
C ALA A 15 9.30 -7.23 13.20
N TYR A 16 9.88 -7.61 12.06
CA TYR A 16 10.32 -8.98 11.83
C TYR A 16 11.44 -9.39 12.79
N ASP A 17 12.43 -8.52 13.04
CA ASP A 17 13.55 -8.81 13.95
C ASP A 17 13.05 -9.01 15.39
N VAL A 18 12.09 -8.19 15.83
CA VAL A 18 11.41 -8.37 17.14
C VAL A 18 10.73 -9.74 17.22
N GLU A 19 10.01 -10.16 16.18
CA GLU A 19 9.35 -11.47 16.15
C GLU A 19 10.36 -12.63 16.11
N VAL A 20 11.49 -12.47 15.41
CA VAL A 20 12.58 -13.48 15.41
C VAL A 20 13.18 -13.65 16.80
N VAL A 21 13.36 -12.56 17.55
CA VAL A 21 13.85 -12.63 18.93
C VAL A 21 12.85 -13.36 19.85
N ARG A 22 11.55 -13.19 19.62
CA ARG A 22 10.49 -13.79 20.46
C ARG A 22 10.24 -15.27 20.15
N TRP A 23 10.17 -15.63 18.87
CA TRP A 23 9.70 -16.95 18.43
C TRP A 23 10.80 -17.81 17.78
N GLY A 24 11.98 -17.22 17.52
CA GLY A 24 13.01 -17.82 16.69
C GLY A 24 12.67 -17.72 15.20
N GLY A 25 13.68 -17.78 14.32
CA GLY A 25 13.43 -17.65 12.89
C GLY A 25 14.68 -17.47 12.05
N LYS A 26 14.47 -17.14 10.78
CA LYS A 26 15.57 -16.82 9.85
C LYS A 26 16.00 -15.39 10.13
N SER A 27 17.30 -15.12 10.12
CA SER A 27 17.81 -13.74 10.21
C SER A 27 17.42 -12.93 8.98
N LEU A 28 17.33 -11.60 9.13
CA LEU A 28 17.08 -10.68 8.01
C LEU A 28 18.09 -10.86 6.86
N SER A 29 19.36 -11.14 7.15
CA SER A 29 20.38 -11.43 6.13
C SER A 29 20.05 -12.70 5.34
N ARG A 30 19.52 -13.73 6.00
CA ARG A 30 19.08 -14.96 5.33
C ARG A 30 17.84 -14.71 4.48
N VAL A 31 16.86 -13.96 4.99
CA VAL A 31 15.67 -13.54 4.23
C VAL A 31 16.09 -12.77 2.98
N ALA A 32 16.99 -11.79 3.10
CA ALA A 32 17.45 -11.00 1.97
C ALA A 32 18.18 -11.82 0.90
N THR A 33 18.92 -12.85 1.32
CA THR A 33 19.52 -13.81 0.39
C THR A 33 18.44 -14.61 -0.36
N ILE A 34 17.35 -15.01 0.30
CA ILE A 34 16.26 -15.76 -0.34
C ILE A 34 15.50 -14.89 -1.36
N VAL A 35 15.21 -13.63 -1.02
CA VAL A 35 14.32 -12.78 -1.83
C VAL A 35 15.05 -12.12 -3.00
N VAL A 36 16.27 -11.64 -2.79
CA VAL A 36 17.02 -10.85 -3.79
C VAL A 36 18.47 -11.30 -3.96
N ASN A 37 18.87 -12.45 -3.41
CA ASN A 37 20.24 -12.95 -3.45
C ASN A 37 21.29 -11.96 -2.91
N SER A 38 20.92 -11.15 -1.91
CA SER A 38 21.82 -10.15 -1.31
C SER A 38 21.64 -10.08 0.20
N GLY A 39 22.50 -10.79 0.94
CA GLY A 39 22.43 -10.84 2.40
C GLY A 39 22.71 -9.51 3.11
N THR A 40 23.32 -8.53 2.43
CA THR A 40 23.64 -7.21 2.98
C THR A 40 22.54 -6.18 2.75
N PHE A 41 21.42 -6.57 2.13
CA PHE A 41 20.35 -5.65 1.76
C PHE A 41 19.84 -4.81 2.93
N PHE A 42 19.43 -5.45 4.04
CA PHE A 42 18.86 -4.73 5.18
C PHE A 42 19.90 -3.88 5.93
N SER A 43 21.18 -4.30 5.96
CA SER A 43 22.25 -3.47 6.49
C SER A 43 22.39 -2.18 5.66
N ARG A 44 22.38 -2.30 4.34
CA ARG A 44 22.43 -1.16 3.42
C ARG A 44 21.18 -0.27 3.52
N LEU A 45 20.00 -0.84 3.81
CA LEU A 45 18.74 -0.12 4.01
C LEU A 45 18.76 0.73 5.28
N ARG A 46 19.40 0.23 6.33
CA ARG A 46 19.67 0.99 7.55
C ARG A 46 20.68 2.10 7.32
N ASP A 47 21.70 1.86 6.49
CA ASP A 47 22.69 2.87 6.10
C ASP A 47 22.14 3.95 5.15
N GLY A 48 20.86 3.88 4.77
CA GLY A 48 20.22 4.87 3.90
C GLY A 48 20.67 4.81 2.44
N LYS A 49 21.18 3.65 1.97
CA LYS A 49 21.50 3.46 0.56
C LYS A 49 20.21 3.31 -0.26
N THR A 50 20.27 3.72 -1.52
CA THR A 50 19.15 3.58 -2.46
C THR A 50 19.07 2.17 -3.06
N PHE A 51 17.85 1.75 -3.38
CA PHE A 51 17.56 0.45 -3.99
C PHE A 51 16.59 0.58 -5.14
N SER A 52 16.62 -0.37 -6.07
CA SER A 52 15.58 -0.45 -7.10
C SER A 52 14.22 -0.74 -6.49
N VAL A 53 13.19 -0.07 -7.00
CA VAL A 53 11.79 -0.32 -6.66
C VAL A 53 11.43 -1.80 -6.79
N THR A 54 11.92 -2.49 -7.82
CA THR A 54 11.71 -3.93 -8.01
C THR A 54 12.21 -4.78 -6.84
N ASN A 55 13.33 -4.44 -6.22
CA ASN A 55 13.84 -5.18 -5.07
C ASN A 55 12.96 -4.93 -3.84
N LEU A 56 12.53 -3.68 -3.65
CA LEU A 56 11.63 -3.30 -2.57
C LEU A 56 10.26 -4.02 -2.70
N GLU A 57 9.72 -4.15 -3.92
CA GLU A 57 8.48 -4.88 -4.22
C GLU A 57 8.56 -6.38 -3.95
N LYS A 58 9.71 -7.00 -4.24
CA LYS A 58 9.94 -8.41 -3.91
C LYS A 58 9.85 -8.64 -2.40
N PHE A 59 10.45 -7.74 -1.60
CA PHE A 59 10.34 -7.83 -0.14
C PHE A 59 8.91 -7.58 0.36
N ALA A 60 8.23 -6.55 -0.14
CA ALA A 60 6.85 -6.28 0.26
C ALA A 60 5.95 -7.48 -0.04
N SER A 61 6.10 -8.09 -1.22
CA SER A 61 5.37 -9.31 -1.59
C SER A 61 5.70 -10.50 -0.69
N TRP A 62 6.97 -10.68 -0.33
CA TRP A 62 7.39 -11.76 0.57
C TRP A 62 6.82 -11.60 1.99
N PHE A 63 6.89 -10.39 2.56
CA PHE A 63 6.37 -10.10 3.90
C PHE A 63 4.84 -10.08 3.99
N ARG A 64 4.12 -9.96 2.86
CA ARG A 64 2.65 -10.11 2.84
C ARG A 64 2.17 -11.53 3.07
N VAL A 65 3.05 -12.53 2.99
CA VAL A 65 2.70 -13.94 3.22
C VAL A 65 2.87 -14.24 4.71
N PRO A 66 1.79 -14.53 5.48
CA PRO A 66 1.89 -14.76 6.91
C PRO A 66 2.83 -15.93 7.27
N ALA A 67 2.87 -16.99 6.46
CA ALA A 67 3.75 -18.14 6.67
C ALA A 67 5.26 -17.83 6.66
N ASN A 68 5.65 -16.65 6.17
CA ASN A 68 7.04 -16.19 6.17
C ASN A 68 7.45 -15.55 7.51
N TRP A 69 6.49 -15.22 8.37
CA TRP A 69 6.70 -14.65 9.70
C TRP A 69 6.98 -15.74 10.74
N PRO A 70 7.78 -15.45 11.78
CA PRO A 70 8.10 -16.38 12.86
C PRO A 70 6.88 -17.04 13.50
N ASP A 71 5.89 -16.24 13.93
CA ASP A 71 4.64 -16.72 14.54
C ASP A 71 3.52 -16.98 13.50
N ARG A 72 3.86 -16.99 12.21
CA ARG A 72 2.91 -17.12 11.09
C ARG A 72 1.81 -16.04 11.07
N ALA A 73 1.99 -14.97 11.82
CA ALA A 73 1.11 -13.80 11.89
C ALA A 73 1.89 -12.54 11.53
N ILE A 74 1.22 -11.58 10.90
CA ILE A 74 1.81 -10.29 10.54
C ILE A 74 1.50 -9.29 11.66
N PRO A 75 2.51 -8.72 12.36
CA PRO A 75 2.30 -7.68 13.35
C PRO A 75 1.58 -6.46 12.76
N HIS A 76 0.77 -5.79 13.58
CA HIS A 76 -0.06 -4.67 13.13
C HIS A 76 0.73 -3.53 12.48
N ASP A 77 1.87 -3.16 13.06
CA ASP A 77 2.73 -2.09 12.54
C ASP A 77 3.30 -2.46 11.16
N ALA A 78 3.72 -3.72 11.00
CA ALA A 78 4.20 -4.23 9.72
C ALA A 78 3.07 -4.28 8.67
N ALA A 79 1.86 -4.69 9.05
CA ALA A 79 0.71 -4.71 8.14
C ALA A 79 0.34 -3.29 7.65
N THR A 80 0.42 -2.31 8.54
CA THR A 80 0.18 -0.90 8.22
C THR A 80 1.24 -0.36 7.25
N ALA A 81 2.51 -0.65 7.52
CA ALA A 81 3.61 -0.29 6.63
C ALA A 81 3.54 -1.00 5.26
N LEU A 82 3.15 -2.28 5.22
CA LEU A 82 2.94 -3.01 3.95
C LEU A 82 1.76 -2.47 3.13
N THR A 83 0.79 -1.83 3.79
CA THR A 83 -0.36 -1.19 3.14
C THR A 83 0.00 0.18 2.56
N SER A 84 0.91 0.92 3.19
CA SER A 84 1.44 2.16 2.63
C SER A 84 2.35 1.91 1.42
N ILE A 85 3.02 0.75 1.41
CA ILE A 85 3.77 0.23 0.26
C ILE A 85 2.80 -0.20 -0.86
N GLY A 86 2.48 0.72 -1.77
CA GLY A 86 1.60 0.45 -2.91
C GLY A 86 0.43 1.42 -3.04
N ARG A 87 0.20 2.26 -2.02
CA ARG A 87 -0.59 3.47 -2.18
C ARG A 87 0.39 4.61 -2.50
N PRO A 88 0.27 5.32 -3.62
CA PRO A 88 1.00 6.57 -3.77
C PRO A 88 0.66 7.44 -2.55
N PRO A 89 1.64 8.14 -1.94
CA PRO A 89 1.33 9.08 -0.89
C PRO A 89 0.32 10.05 -1.48
N LEU A 90 -0.91 10.04 -0.95
CA LEU A 90 -1.91 11.03 -1.36
C LEU A 90 -1.25 12.38 -1.10
N PRO A 91 -1.11 13.25 -2.11
CA PRO A 91 -0.53 14.56 -1.89
C PRO A 91 -1.35 15.22 -0.78
N ALA A 92 -0.67 15.78 0.22
CA ALA A 92 -1.24 16.40 1.41
C ALA A 92 -2.10 17.66 1.11
N ASN A 93 -2.53 17.84 -0.14
CA ASN A 93 -3.25 19.01 -0.62
C ASN A 93 -4.54 18.70 -1.39
N THR A 94 -5.10 17.48 -1.25
CA THR A 94 -6.49 17.26 -1.70
C THR A 94 -7.44 17.75 -0.63
N MET A 95 -7.51 19.07 -0.50
CA MET A 95 -8.55 19.78 0.23
C MET A 95 -9.90 19.32 -0.33
N PRO A 96 -10.88 18.92 0.51
CA PRO A 96 -12.19 18.52 0.03
C PRO A 96 -12.83 19.76 -0.59
N HIS A 97 -13.07 19.73 -1.90
CA HIS A 97 -13.81 20.79 -2.59
C HIS A 97 -15.13 21.04 -1.84
N PRO A 98 -15.43 22.26 -1.37
CA PRO A 98 -16.76 22.58 -0.89
C PRO A 98 -17.70 22.46 -2.08
N TYR A 99 -18.69 21.57 -1.96
CA TYR A 99 -19.78 21.46 -2.90
C TYR A 99 -20.45 22.84 -3.00
N ARG A 100 -20.38 23.44 -4.17
CA ARG A 100 -21.11 24.66 -4.50
C ARG A 100 -22.55 24.21 -4.78
N THR A 101 -23.41 24.31 -3.77
CA THR A 101 -24.85 24.08 -3.93
C THR A 101 -25.42 25.21 -4.79
N TYR A 102 -25.48 24.99 -6.10
CA TYR A 102 -26.37 25.75 -6.97
C TYR A 102 -27.60 24.88 -7.25
N ASP A 103 -28.64 25.24 -6.50
CA ASP A 103 -30.05 25.26 -6.89
C ASP A 103 -30.37 24.75 -8.29
N ALA A 104 -31.05 23.62 -8.36
CA ALA A 104 -31.93 23.28 -9.47
C ALA A 104 -33.18 22.62 -8.87
N SER A 105 -34.11 23.48 -8.43
CA SER A 105 -35.51 23.11 -8.25
C SER A 105 -36.02 22.42 -9.52
N VAL A 106 -36.31 21.13 -9.44
CA VAL A 106 -36.92 20.37 -10.53
C VAL A 106 -38.42 20.61 -10.47
N ASP A 107 -38.90 21.53 -11.31
CA ASP A 107 -40.32 21.80 -11.50
C ASP A 107 -40.96 20.61 -12.26
N CYS A 108 -41.67 19.76 -11.53
CA CYS A 108 -42.40 18.62 -12.09
C CYS A 108 -43.69 19.08 -12.76
N ASN A 109 -43.61 19.74 -13.92
CA ASN A 109 -44.80 19.94 -14.74
C ASN A 109 -44.50 19.96 -16.24
N ARG A 110 -44.61 18.80 -16.88
CA ARG A 110 -44.69 18.71 -18.35
C ARG A 110 -45.77 17.70 -18.76
N PRO A 111 -46.92 18.14 -19.28
CA PRO A 111 -47.90 17.22 -19.84
C PRO A 111 -47.42 16.69 -21.20
N ALA A 112 -47.50 15.37 -21.37
CA ALA A 112 -47.17 14.69 -22.61
C ALA A 112 -48.29 14.89 -23.64
N VAL A 113 -48.01 15.63 -24.72
CA VAL A 113 -48.88 15.72 -25.90
C VAL A 113 -48.55 14.54 -26.82
N PHE A 114 -49.45 13.57 -26.92
CA PHE A 114 -49.40 12.54 -27.97
C PHE A 114 -49.93 13.13 -29.28
N GLN A 115 -49.04 13.33 -30.26
CA GLN A 115 -49.43 13.38 -31.67
C GLN A 115 -48.87 12.14 -32.37
N SER A 116 -49.74 11.36 -32.99
CA SER A 116 -49.35 10.41 -34.03
C SER A 116 -50.42 10.44 -35.12
N LYS A 117 -49.97 10.88 -36.30
CA LYS A 117 -50.73 11.07 -37.54
C LYS A 117 -50.43 9.91 -38.49
N ALA A 118 -51.50 9.21 -38.88
CA ALA A 118 -51.79 8.46 -40.12
C ALA A 118 -50.72 7.65 -40.90
N ALA A 119 -51.03 6.36 -41.13
CA ALA A 119 -51.06 5.62 -42.42
C ALA A 119 -51.53 4.20 -42.09
N ARG A 120 -52.45 3.51 -42.77
CA ARG A 120 -52.85 3.47 -44.18
C ARG A 120 -54.22 2.83 -44.29
#